data_AF-A0A1V4H0R7-F1
#
_entry.id   AF-A0A1V4H0R7-F1
#
_cell.length_a   1.000
_cell.length_b   1.000
_cell.length_c   1.000
_cell.angle_alpha   90.00
_cell.angle_beta   90.00
_cell.angle_gamma   90.00
#
_symmetry.space_group_name_H-M   'P 1'
#
loop_
_entity.id
_entity.type
_entity.pdbx_description
1 polymer ?
#
loop_
_entity_poly.entity_id
_entity_poly.type
_entity_poly.pdbx_seq_one_letter_code
_entity_poly.pdbx_strand_id
1 'polypeptide(L)' 'MISLDTNILVRYLTKDDTVQYQKVVALFQKFHTNNEQGFISLLVVLEVNWVLAFSYKIPRHEIIHSLLTLLNFPFFNV' A
#
# COMPACT_ATOMS: atom_id res chain seq x y z
N MET A 1 -11.33 10.31 -7.31
CA MET A 1 -10.42 10.01 -6.19
C MET A 1 -10.90 8.73 -5.54
N ILE A 2 -10.07 7.69 -5.50
CA ILE A 2 -10.43 6.36 -5.00
C ILE A 2 -9.77 6.17 -3.65
N SER A 3 -10.53 5.87 -2.60
CA SER A 3 -9.95 5.52 -1.29
C SER A 3 -9.43 4.09 -1.33
N LEU A 4 -8.20 3.89 -0.85
CA LEU A 4 -7.60 2.57 -0.73
C LEU A 4 -7.86 1.96 0.64
N ASP A 5 -7.95 0.64 0.67
CA ASP A 5 -8.08 -0.17 1.87
C ASP A 5 -6.74 -0.81 2.25
N THR A 6 -6.60 -1.19 3.52
CA THR A 6 -5.44 -1.86 4.12
C THR A 6 -5.01 -3.07 3.30
N ASN A 7 -5.97 -3.87 2.82
CA ASN A 7 -5.66 -5.07 2.05
C ASN A 7 -4.90 -4.77 0.76
N ILE A 8 -5.26 -3.70 0.03
CA ILE A 8 -4.58 -3.33 -1.22
C ILE A 8 -3.10 -3.06 -0.95
N LEU A 9 -2.80 -2.29 0.10
CA LEU A 9 -1.44 -1.92 0.45
C LEU A 9 -0.64 -3.13 0.97
N VAL A 10 -1.27 -3.97 1.81
CA VAL A 10 -0.63 -5.20 2.31
C VAL A 10 -0.25 -6.13 1.16
N ARG A 11 -1.16 -6.38 0.21
CA ARG A 11 -0.85 -7.24 -0.96
C ARG A 11 0.33 -6.71 -1.77
N TYR A 12 0.41 -5.40 -1.93
CA TYR A 12 1.53 -4.77 -2.62
C TYR A 12 2.87 -4.93 -1.88
N LEU A 13 2.86 -4.70 -0.56
CA LEU A 13 4.05 -4.70 0.27
C LEU A 13 4.61 -6.10 0.54
N THR A 14 3.73 -7.09 0.76
CA THR A 14 4.16 -8.45 1.15
C THR A 14 4.26 -9.40 -0.04
N LYS A 15 3.57 -9.12 -1.14
CA LYS A 15 3.45 -10.02 -2.31
C LYS A 15 3.01 -11.44 -1.93
N ASP A 16 2.22 -11.56 -0.87
CA ASP A 16 1.84 -12.83 -0.27
C ASP A 16 0.97 -13.71 -1.18
N ASP A 17 0.15 -13.06 -2.02
CA ASP A 17 -0.65 -13.69 -3.07
C ASP A 17 -0.26 -13.06 -4.42
N THR A 18 0.32 -13.87 -5.31
CA THR A 18 0.80 -13.39 -6.61
C THR A 18 -0.34 -12.84 -7.49
N VAL A 19 -1.52 -13.46 -7.47
CA VAL A 19 -2.65 -13.02 -8.30
C VAL A 19 -3.18 -11.68 -7.80
N GLN A 20 -3.34 -11.53 -6.49
CA GLN A 20 -3.78 -10.28 -5.90
C GLN A 20 -2.72 -9.18 -6.03
N TYR A 21 -1.44 -9.51 -5.85
CA TYR A 21 -0.34 -8.58 -6.08
C TYR A 21 -0.38 -7.98 -7.49
N GLN A 22 -0.53 -8.82 -8.52
CA GLN A 22 -0.59 -8.35 -9.90
C GLN A 22 -1.80 -7.45 -10.16
N LYS A 23 -2.95 -7.71 -9.53
CA LYS A 23 -4.12 -6.82 -9.61
C LYS A 23 -3.83 -5.45 -9.01
N VAL A 24 -3.13 -5.40 -7.86
CA VAL A 24 -2.75 -4.13 -7.22
C VAL A 24 -1.71 -3.37 -8.05
N VAL A 25 -0.73 -4.06 -8.62
CA VAL A 25 0.24 -3.43 -9.54
C VAL A 25 -0.48 -2.81 -10.74
N ALA A 26 -1.41 -3.53 -11.35
CA ALA A 26 -2.21 -3.01 -12.45
C ALA A 26 -3.07 -1.80 -12.04
N LEU A 27 -3.61 -1.79 -10.81
CA LEU A 27 -4.33 -0.63 -10.27
C LEU A 27 -3.41 0.58 -10.13
N PHE A 28 -2.21 0.42 -9.56
CA PHE A 28 -1.26 1.53 -9.39
C PHE A 28 -0.74 2.06 -10.74
N GLN A 29 -0.53 1.18 -11.72
CA GLN A 29 -0.21 1.57 -13.09
C GLN A 29 -1.33 2.41 -13.72
N LYS A 30 -2.60 2.09 -13.46
CA LYS A 30 -3.73 2.91 -13.91
C LYS A 30 -3.74 4.28 -13.27
N PHE A 31 -3.49 4.39 -11.96
CA PHE A 31 -3.36 5.70 -11.30
C PHE A 31 -2.29 6.56 -11.97
N HIS A 32 -1.12 5.97 -12.23
CA HIS A 32 -0.04 6.67 -12.92
C HIS A 32 -0.41 7.08 -14.35
N THR A 33 -0.98 6.16 -15.15
CA THR A 33 -1.27 6.38 -16.57
C THR A 33 -2.42 7.37 -16.79
N ASN A 34 -3.46 7.30 -15.97
CA ASN A 34 -4.66 8.14 -16.10
C ASN A 34 -4.56 9.44 -15.31
N ASN A 35 -3.42 9.70 -14.65
CA ASN A 35 -3.26 10.83 -13.72
C ASN A 35 -4.36 10.87 -12.63
N GLU A 36 -4.78 9.68 -12.16
CA GLU A 36 -5.75 9.53 -11.09
C GLU A 36 -5.04 9.45 -9.74
N GLN A 37 -5.70 9.94 -8.69
CA GLN A 37 -5.17 9.88 -7.33
C GLN A 37 -5.85 8.79 -6.49
N GLY A 38 -5.03 8.00 -5.82
CA GLY A 38 -5.42 7.12 -4.73
C GLY A 38 -5.31 7.86 -3.40
N PHE A 39 -6.37 7.82 -2.60
CA PHE A 39 -6.37 8.38 -1.24
C PHE A 39 -6.07 7.27 -0.22
N ILE A 40 -5.14 7.53 0.70
CA ILE A 40 -4.79 6.63 1.79
C ILE A 40 -5.04 7.37 3.10
N SER A 41 -6.10 7.02 3.81
CA SER A 41 -6.34 7.65 5.11
C SER A 41 -5.28 7.29 6.15
N LEU A 42 -5.09 8.15 7.15
CA LEU A 42 -4.22 7.85 8.30
C LEU A 42 -4.61 6.54 9.00
N LEU A 43 -5.91 6.22 9.06
CA LEU A 43 -6.39 4.97 9.64
C LEU A 43 -5.82 3.75 8.89
N VAL A 44 -5.84 3.79 7.56
CA VAL A 44 -5.28 2.71 6.72
C VAL A 44 -3.77 2.58 6.94
N VAL A 45 -3.03 3.69 7.10
CA VAL A 45 -1.59 3.62 7.42
C VAL A 45 -1.35 2.93 8.77
N LEU A 46 -2.15 3.25 9.80
CA LEU A 46 -2.05 2.62 11.12
C LEU A 46 -2.37 1.12 11.05
N GLU A 47 -3.41 0.74 10.32
CA GLU A 47 -3.79 -0.66 10.13
C GLU A 47 -2.72 -1.44 9.35
N VAL A 48 -2.15 -0.89 8.27
CA VAL A 48 -1.05 -1.53 7.54
C VAL A 48 0.14 -1.76 8.46
N ASN A 49 0.53 -0.76 9.25
CA ASN A 49 1.60 -0.93 10.23
C ASN A 49 1.29 -2.06 11.23
N TRP A 50 0.05 -2.12 11.74
CA TRP A 50 -0.37 -3.17 12.67
C TRP A 50 -0.36 -4.56 12.00
N VAL A 51 -0.88 -4.70 10.78
CA VAL A 51 -0.92 -5.96 10.03
C VAL A 51 0.50 -6.46 9.74
N LEU A 52 1.39 -5.59 9.25
CA LEU A 52 2.77 -5.99 8.92
C LEU A 52 3.55 -6.40 10.18
N ALA A 53 3.38 -5.68 11.29
CA ALA A 53 4.06 -5.98 12.54
C ALA A 53 3.50 -7.26 13.21
N PHE A 54 2.17 -7.40 13.28
CA PHE A 54 1.54 -8.46 14.07
C PHE A 54 1.29 -9.73 13.27
N SER A 55 0.79 -9.64 12.04
CA SER A 55 0.45 -10.81 11.22
C SER A 55 1.65 -11.34 10.45
N TYR A 56 2.44 -10.44 9.85
CA TYR A 56 3.62 -10.82 9.05
C TYR A 56 4.94 -10.82 9.83
N LYS A 57 4.95 -10.32 11.08
CA LYS A 57 6.14 -10.26 11.95
C LYS A 57 7.33 -9.53 11.32
N ILE A 58 7.06 -8.58 10.42
CA ILE A 58 8.09 -7.78 9.77
C ILE A 58 8.69 -6.83 10.80
N PRO A 59 10.04 -6.68 10.86
CA PRO A 59 10.66 -5.81 11.83
C PRO A 59 10.33 -4.34 11.55
N ARG A 60 10.18 -3.56 12.61
CA ARG A 60 9.69 -2.16 12.55
C ARG A 60 10.46 -1.27 11.55
N HIS A 61 11.77 -1.45 11.43
CA HIS A 61 12.58 -0.62 10.53
C HIS A 61 12.25 -0.88 9.05
N GLU A 62 11.97 -2.13 8.67
CA GLU A 62 11.53 -2.50 7.31
C GLU A 62 10.13 -1.96 7.02
N ILE A 63 9.21 -2.00 8.01
CA ILE A 63 7.86 -1.43 7.88
C ILE A 63 7.96 0.08 7.60
N ILE A 64 8.75 0.81 8.37
CA ILE A 64 8.93 2.26 8.19
C ILE A 64 9.50 2.56 6.81
N HIS A 65 10.56 1.84 6.40
CA HIS A 65 11.16 2.03 5.08
C HIS A 65 10.16 1.76 3.95
N SER A 66 9.37 0.70 4.06
CA SER A 66 8.35 0.32 3.09
C SER A 66 7.21 1.34 2.99
N LEU A 67 6.70 1.83 4.12
CA LEU A 67 5.66 2.86 4.17
C LEU A 67 6.18 4.19 3.61
N LEU A 68 7.39 4.63 3.97
CA LEU A 68 7.97 5.85 3.41
C LEU A 68 8.15 5.76 1.89
N THR A 69 8.57 4.59 1.39
CA THR A 69 8.71 4.36 -0.05
C THR A 69 7.35 4.42 -0.75
N LEU A 70 6.35 3.74 -0.19
CA LEU A 70 4.99 3.68 -0.72
C LEU A 70 4.32 5.04 -0.77
N LEU A 71 4.34 5.78 0.35
CA LEU A 71 3.64 7.06 0.50
C LEU A 71 4.28 8.21 -0.31
N ASN A 72 5.52 8.02 -0.77
CA ASN A 72 6.19 8.96 -1.68
C ASN A 72 5.80 8.77 -3.16
N PHE A 73 4.93 7.81 -3.49
CA PHE A 73 4.44 7.67 -4.85
C PHE A 73 3.63 8.91 -5.27
N PRO A 74 3.89 9.47 -6.47
CA PRO A 74 3.34 10.77 -6.87
C PRO A 74 1.81 10.77 -7.08
N PHE A 75 1.19 9.60 -7.12
CA PHE A 75 -0.25 9.40 -7.32
C PHE A 75 -1.00 9.07 -6.02
N PHE A 76 -0.34 9.09 -4.86
CA PHE A 76 -1.00 8.98 -3.57
C PHE A 76 -1.18 10.33 -2.89
N ASN A 77 -2.34 10.48 -2.28
CA ASN A 77 -2.67 11.57 -1.37
C ASN A 77 -2.98 10.94 0.00
N VAL A 78 -2.34 11.43 1.06
CA VAL A 78 -2.36 10.84 2.40
C VAL A 78 -2.92 11.85 3.39
#